data_AF-A0A2N2PUB3-F1
#
_entry.id   AF-A0A2N2PUB3-F1
#
_cell.length_a   1.000
_cell.length_b   1.000
_cell.length_c   1.000
_cell.angle_alpha   90.00
_cell.angle_beta   90.00
_cell.angle_gamma   90.00
#
_symmetry.space_group_name_H-M   'P 1'
#
loop_
_entity.id
_entity.type
_entity.pdbx_description
1 polymer ?
#
loop_
_entity_poly.entity_id
_entity_poly.type
_entity_poly.pdbx_seq_one_letter_code
_entity_poly.pdbx_strand_id
1 'polypeptide(L)'
;MKRSLPVTILLMLSLILITAGSVLAAPRAQEQRPVLAQPEQDAAVRGVVQLVGTAVHSQFLRYELYYAPWPLPSDQSWIFIGDVHNQQQPLGLLGAWDSRSVPDGAYVLRVRVVKQDGNYLDGDPRRVLVTNTRVPDTPTPAVTAAPTEIPTPLPPTATIVVAVPTVEIVTSAETPTPEPGAIPILPAAGTDGDTGGAALPAVGDLFDSARLLYVARTTAIYTTGLFVALGLFFGVKALLYWLWQKIRP
;
A
#
# COMPACT_ATOMS: atom_id res chain seq x y z
N MET A 1 30.38 -51.82 39.02
CA MET A 1 30.09 -50.40 38.66
C MET A 1 29.93 -50.21 37.14
N LYS A 2 29.01 -50.95 36.48
CA LYS A 2 28.86 -50.97 34.99
C LYS A 2 27.48 -50.50 34.48
N ARG A 3 26.63 -49.96 35.36
CA ARG A 3 25.22 -49.59 35.04
C ARG A 3 24.98 -48.09 34.81
N SER A 4 25.98 -47.23 35.02
CA SER A 4 25.84 -45.77 34.85
C SER A 4 25.92 -45.33 33.38
N LEU A 5 26.70 -46.02 32.55
CA LEU A 5 26.91 -45.65 31.14
C LEU A 5 25.63 -45.55 30.29
N PRO A 6 24.67 -46.49 30.33
CA PRO A 6 23.44 -46.37 29.53
C PRO A 6 22.54 -45.23 30.03
N VAL A 7 22.56 -44.94 31.33
CA VAL A 7 21.75 -43.87 31.92
C VAL A 7 22.29 -42.50 31.51
N THR A 8 23.62 -42.33 31.47
CA THR A 8 24.24 -41.07 31.03
C THR A 8 24.01 -40.82 29.53
N ILE A 9 24.02 -41.88 28.71
CA ILE A 9 23.72 -41.77 27.27
C ILE A 9 22.26 -41.41 27.04
N LEU A 10 21.32 -42.02 27.78
CA LEU A 10 19.90 -41.70 27.68
C LEU A 10 19.60 -40.26 28.13
N LEU A 11 20.32 -39.77 29.15
CA LEU A 11 20.17 -38.42 29.68
C LEU A 11 20.81 -37.35 28.78
N MET A 12 21.90 -37.68 28.09
CA MET A 12 22.46 -36.82 27.05
C MET A 12 21.57 -36.80 25.79
N LEU A 13 20.99 -37.94 25.40
CA LEU A 13 20.06 -38.01 24.28
C LEU A 13 18.77 -37.23 24.56
N SER A 14 18.26 -37.27 25.79
CA SER A 14 17.10 -36.47 26.18
C SER A 14 17.43 -34.98 26.21
N LEU A 15 18.62 -34.59 26.68
CA LEU A 15 19.06 -33.18 26.69
C LEU A 15 19.28 -32.64 25.27
N ILE A 16 19.75 -33.48 24.34
CA ILE A 16 19.86 -33.13 22.91
C ILE A 16 18.49 -33.03 22.25
N LEU A 17 17.53 -33.91 22.59
CA LEU A 17 16.16 -33.83 22.08
C LEU A 17 15.40 -32.61 22.60
N ILE A 18 15.66 -32.19 23.84
CA ILE A 18 15.05 -30.99 24.44
C ILE A 18 15.63 -29.71 23.83
N THR A 19 16.95 -29.67 23.57
CA THR A 19 17.59 -28.50 22.93
C THR A 19 17.29 -28.40 21.43
N ALA A 20 17.04 -29.52 20.75
CA ALA A 20 16.58 -29.56 19.36
C ALA A 20 15.07 -29.26 19.19
N GLY A 21 14.30 -29.27 20.28
CA GLY A 21 12.86 -28.98 20.30
C GLY A 21 12.49 -27.50 20.24
N SER A 22 13.47 -26.60 20.30
CA SER A 22 13.28 -25.16 20.07
C SER A 22 13.05 -24.89 18.58
N VAL A 23 11.90 -25.35 18.07
CA VAL A 23 11.35 -24.87 16.81
C VAL A 23 11.20 -23.36 16.97
N LEU A 24 12.04 -22.60 16.29
CA LEU A 24 11.76 -21.20 16.03
C LEU A 24 10.38 -21.17 15.38
N ALA A 25 9.37 -20.75 16.13
CA ALA A 25 8.10 -20.35 15.59
C ALA A 25 8.38 -19.12 14.72
N ALA A 26 8.82 -19.34 13.49
CA ALA A 26 8.91 -18.29 12.50
C ALA A 26 7.50 -17.66 12.44
N PRO A 27 7.39 -16.33 12.51
CA PRO A 27 6.11 -15.67 12.31
C PRO A 27 5.54 -16.24 11.01
N ARG A 28 4.32 -16.80 11.08
CA ARG A 28 3.67 -17.28 9.86
C ARG A 28 3.67 -16.13 8.88
N ALA A 29 4.14 -16.36 7.66
CA ALA A 29 4.03 -15.38 6.60
C ALA A 29 2.55 -14.97 6.54
N GLN A 30 2.26 -13.73 6.94
CA GLN A 30 0.90 -13.22 6.95
C GLN A 30 0.44 -13.20 5.50
N GLU A 31 -0.67 -13.88 5.21
CA GLU A 31 -1.24 -13.89 3.87
C GLU A 31 -1.53 -12.43 3.48
N GLN A 32 -0.89 -11.98 2.40
CA GLN A 32 -0.88 -10.59 2.01
C GLN A 32 -2.27 -10.22 1.50
N ARG A 33 -3.06 -9.55 2.35
CA ARG A 33 -4.42 -9.13 2.03
C ARG A 33 -4.39 -7.89 1.13
N PRO A 34 -5.32 -7.79 0.17
CA PRO A 34 -5.47 -6.59 -0.61
C PRO A 34 -6.06 -5.46 0.25
N VAL A 35 -5.66 -4.22 -0.01
CA VAL A 35 -6.05 -3.06 0.80
C VAL A 35 -6.55 -1.95 -0.11
N LEU A 36 -7.69 -1.34 0.21
CA LEU A 36 -8.17 -0.13 -0.45
C LEU A 36 -7.62 1.12 0.26
N ALA A 37 -6.65 1.82 -0.31
CA ALA A 37 -6.11 3.05 0.27
C ALA A 37 -7.05 4.26 0.09
N GLN A 38 -7.67 4.38 -1.09
CA GLN A 38 -8.65 5.44 -1.37
C GLN A 38 -9.92 4.85 -1.97
N PRO A 39 -11.09 5.45 -1.71
CA PRO A 39 -11.31 6.61 -0.82
C PRO A 39 -11.00 6.34 0.66
N GLU A 40 -10.79 7.40 1.45
CA GLU A 40 -10.60 7.29 2.90
C GLU A 40 -11.85 6.74 3.58
N GLN A 41 -11.68 6.23 4.79
CA GLN A 41 -12.78 5.75 5.60
C GLN A 41 -13.79 6.88 5.84
N ASP A 42 -15.06 6.63 5.51
CA ASP A 42 -16.19 7.55 5.67
C ASP A 42 -16.13 8.81 4.80
N ALA A 43 -15.27 8.82 3.78
CA ALA A 43 -15.19 9.93 2.85
C ALA A 43 -16.52 10.17 2.11
N ALA A 44 -16.88 11.44 1.95
CA ALA A 44 -17.98 11.85 1.11
C ALA A 44 -17.56 11.79 -0.37
N VAL A 45 -18.22 10.94 -1.16
CA VAL A 45 -17.88 10.68 -2.56
C VAL A 45 -19.05 11.06 -3.48
N ARG A 46 -18.70 11.50 -4.70
CA ARG A 46 -19.65 11.86 -5.76
C ARG A 46 -19.03 11.65 -7.13
N GLY A 47 -19.85 11.30 -8.13
CA GLY A 47 -19.37 11.13 -9.50
C GLY A 47 -18.55 9.85 -9.69
N VAL A 48 -17.49 9.93 -10.49
CA VAL A 48 -16.58 8.82 -10.73
C VAL A 48 -15.52 8.81 -9.63
N VAL A 49 -15.58 7.78 -8.78
CA VAL A 49 -14.69 7.59 -7.63
C VAL A 49 -13.55 6.68 -8.03
N GLN A 50 -12.31 7.17 -7.88
CA GLN A 50 -11.11 6.36 -8.10
C GLN A 50 -10.84 5.47 -6.90
N LEU A 51 -10.65 4.18 -7.15
CA LEU A 51 -10.32 3.18 -6.14
C LEU A 51 -8.83 2.91 -6.21
N VAL A 52 -8.09 3.35 -5.21
CA VAL A 52 -6.62 3.22 -5.15
C VAL A 52 -6.27 2.26 -4.03
N GLY A 53 -5.31 1.38 -4.25
CA GLY A 53 -4.94 0.39 -3.25
C GLY A 53 -3.93 -0.64 -3.74
N THR A 54 -3.93 -1.78 -3.07
CA THR A 54 -3.05 -2.91 -3.31
C THR A 54 -3.87 -4.16 -3.63
N ALA A 55 -3.44 -4.88 -4.66
CA ALA A 55 -4.00 -6.16 -5.09
C ALA A 55 -2.86 -7.05 -5.58
N VAL A 56 -2.11 -7.60 -4.64
CA VAL A 56 -0.96 -8.49 -4.87
C VAL A 56 -1.13 -9.77 -4.09
N HIS A 57 -0.72 -10.88 -4.70
CA HIS A 57 -0.71 -12.19 -4.04
C HIS A 57 0.23 -13.15 -4.76
N SER A 58 0.87 -14.07 -4.03
CA SER A 58 1.79 -15.06 -4.62
C SER A 58 1.11 -16.01 -5.60
N GLN A 59 -0.16 -16.33 -5.36
CA GLN A 59 -1.03 -17.13 -6.25
C GLN A 59 -2.06 -16.27 -6.99
N PHE A 60 -1.75 -15.01 -7.29
CA PHE A 60 -2.68 -14.11 -7.98
C PHE A 60 -3.13 -14.68 -9.33
N LEU A 61 -4.44 -14.68 -9.56
CA LEU A 61 -5.05 -14.91 -10.87
C LEU A 61 -5.60 -13.60 -11.43
N ARG A 62 -6.41 -12.91 -10.63
CA ARG A 62 -7.04 -11.62 -10.96
C ARG A 62 -7.55 -10.92 -9.70
N TYR A 63 -7.91 -9.65 -9.79
CA TYR A 63 -8.70 -8.98 -8.78
C TYR A 63 -10.01 -8.43 -9.33
N GLU A 64 -10.97 -8.28 -8.42
CA GLU A 64 -12.33 -7.87 -8.66
C GLU A 64 -12.71 -6.81 -7.61
N LEU A 65 -13.48 -5.80 -8.02
CA LEU A 65 -13.91 -4.71 -7.15
C LEU A 65 -15.41 -4.82 -6.89
N TYR A 66 -15.82 -4.53 -5.67
CA TYR A 66 -17.20 -4.68 -5.23
C TYR A 66 -17.67 -3.50 -4.37
N TYR A 67 -18.97 -3.23 -4.40
CA TYR A 67 -19.64 -2.37 -3.43
C TYR A 67 -20.89 -3.03 -2.85
N ALA A 68 -21.34 -2.58 -1.68
CA ALA A 68 -22.60 -2.98 -1.09
C ALA A 68 -23.18 -1.84 -0.24
N PRO A 69 -24.51 -1.78 -0.04
CA PRO A 69 -25.11 -0.82 0.89
C PRO A 69 -24.65 -1.08 2.34
N TRP A 70 -24.60 -0.02 3.15
CA TRP A 70 -24.29 -0.09 4.57
C TRP A 70 -25.50 0.37 5.41
N PRO A 71 -25.91 -0.37 6.46
CA PRO A 71 -25.34 -1.63 6.96
C PRO A 71 -25.47 -2.79 5.97
N LEU A 72 -24.50 -3.71 5.99
CA LEU A 72 -24.46 -4.84 5.06
C LEU A 72 -25.63 -5.81 5.37
N PRO A 73 -26.62 -5.99 4.46
CA PRO A 73 -27.80 -6.81 4.75
C PRO A 73 -27.47 -8.31 4.82
N SER A 74 -26.54 -8.76 3.97
CA SER A 74 -26.06 -10.14 3.91
C SER A 74 -24.69 -10.20 3.22
N ASP A 75 -23.95 -11.30 3.39
CA ASP A 75 -22.68 -11.54 2.70
C ASP A 75 -22.83 -11.74 1.18
N GLN A 76 -24.06 -11.85 0.67
CA GLN A 76 -24.35 -11.98 -0.77
C GLN A 76 -24.73 -10.63 -1.41
N SER A 77 -24.79 -9.54 -0.63
CA SER A 77 -25.21 -8.22 -1.11
C SER A 77 -24.13 -7.44 -1.87
N TRP A 78 -23.00 -8.07 -2.19
CA TRP A 78 -21.90 -7.45 -2.93
C TRP A 78 -22.19 -7.37 -4.43
N ILE A 79 -22.02 -6.18 -4.99
CA ILE A 79 -22.27 -5.85 -6.38
C ILE A 79 -20.93 -5.56 -7.05
N PHE A 80 -20.69 -6.21 -8.20
CA PHE A 80 -19.45 -6.10 -8.95
C PHE A 80 -19.29 -4.73 -9.61
N ILE A 81 -18.07 -4.18 -9.60
CA ILE A 81 -17.71 -2.89 -10.17
C ILE A 81 -16.86 -3.12 -11.42
N GLY A 82 -17.40 -2.77 -12.58
CA GLY A 82 -16.63 -2.64 -13.82
C GLY A 82 -16.12 -3.97 -14.37
N ASP A 83 -14.79 -4.09 -14.46
CA ASP A 83 -14.09 -5.17 -15.16
C ASP A 83 -13.24 -6.03 -14.21
N VAL A 84 -12.82 -7.18 -14.72
CA VAL A 84 -11.89 -8.08 -14.03
C VAL A 84 -10.47 -7.73 -14.43
N HIS A 85 -9.58 -7.61 -13.45
CA HIS A 85 -8.21 -7.14 -13.68
C HIS A 85 -7.20 -8.28 -13.49
N ASN A 86 -6.44 -8.59 -14.55
CA ASN A 86 -5.50 -9.73 -14.59
C ASN A 86 -4.03 -9.36 -14.29
N GLN A 87 -3.77 -8.12 -13.87
CA GLN A 87 -2.44 -7.65 -13.50
C GLN A 87 -2.40 -7.33 -12.01
N GLN A 88 -1.31 -7.71 -11.35
CA GLN A 88 -1.08 -7.35 -9.95
C GLN A 88 -0.84 -5.85 -9.80
N GLN A 89 -1.35 -5.26 -8.72
CA GLN A 89 -1.17 -3.84 -8.42
C GLN A 89 -0.58 -3.66 -7.01
N PRO A 90 0.75 -3.47 -6.87
CA PRO A 90 1.38 -3.31 -5.56
C PRO A 90 0.91 -2.08 -4.79
N LEU A 91 0.74 -0.96 -5.50
CA LEU A 91 0.09 0.26 -5.01
C LEU A 91 -0.26 1.12 -6.21
N GLY A 92 -1.55 1.41 -6.41
CA GLY A 92 -1.97 2.26 -7.51
C GLY A 92 -3.47 2.22 -7.75
N LEU A 93 -3.89 2.73 -8.89
CA LEU A 93 -5.28 2.67 -9.33
C LEU A 93 -5.68 1.21 -9.54
N LEU A 94 -6.70 0.77 -8.81
CA LEU A 94 -7.35 -0.53 -8.98
C LEU A 94 -8.51 -0.42 -9.97
N GLY A 95 -9.24 0.70 -9.97
CA GLY A 95 -10.36 0.90 -10.88
C GLY A 95 -11.15 2.16 -10.54
N ALA A 96 -12.30 2.31 -11.18
CA ALA A 96 -13.20 3.44 -10.93
C ALA A 96 -14.64 2.95 -10.72
N TRP A 97 -15.33 3.59 -9.79
CA TRP A 97 -16.74 3.34 -9.49
C TRP A 97 -17.56 4.60 -9.76
N ASP A 98 -18.59 4.49 -10.59
CA ASP A 98 -19.52 5.61 -10.79
C ASP A 98 -20.59 5.62 -9.70
N SER A 99 -20.41 6.48 -8.68
CA SER A 99 -21.34 6.60 -7.56
C SER A 99 -22.69 7.20 -7.98
N ARG A 100 -22.80 7.80 -9.18
CA ARG A 100 -24.08 8.32 -9.69
C ARG A 100 -25.06 7.22 -10.05
N SER A 101 -24.57 5.98 -10.20
CA SER A 101 -25.40 4.80 -10.44
C SER A 101 -26.20 4.36 -9.22
N VAL A 102 -25.93 4.92 -8.04
CA VAL A 102 -26.60 4.56 -6.78
C VAL A 102 -27.20 5.78 -6.08
N PRO A 103 -28.28 5.61 -5.29
CA PRO A 103 -28.82 6.67 -4.44
C PRO A 103 -27.83 7.13 -3.36
N ASP A 104 -28.03 8.35 -2.87
CA ASP A 104 -27.29 8.88 -1.72
C ASP A 104 -27.46 7.98 -0.49
N GLY A 105 -26.37 7.75 0.25
CA GLY A 105 -26.35 6.83 1.37
C GLY A 105 -24.96 6.30 1.69
N ALA A 106 -24.86 5.49 2.74
CA ALA A 106 -23.62 4.84 3.12
C ALA A 106 -23.44 3.52 2.35
N TYR A 107 -22.24 3.31 1.84
CA TYR A 107 -21.84 2.09 1.12
C TYR A 107 -20.50 1.60 1.64
N VAL A 108 -20.22 0.32 1.41
CA VAL A 108 -18.90 -0.27 1.64
C VAL A 108 -18.31 -0.74 0.32
N LEU A 109 -17.03 -0.47 0.13
CA LEU A 109 -16.22 -0.87 -1.02
C LEU A 109 -15.28 -1.99 -0.59
N ARG A 110 -14.99 -2.93 -1.50
CA ARG A 110 -14.08 -4.03 -1.24
C ARG A 110 -13.31 -4.41 -2.48
N VAL A 111 -12.06 -4.81 -2.27
CA VAL A 111 -11.24 -5.48 -3.27
C VAL A 111 -11.15 -6.97 -2.94
N ARG A 112 -11.33 -7.82 -3.95
CA ARG A 112 -11.21 -9.27 -3.86
C ARG A 112 -10.08 -9.71 -4.78
N VAL A 113 -9.11 -10.45 -4.25
CA VAL A 113 -8.10 -11.14 -5.06
C VAL A 113 -8.53 -12.59 -5.22
N VAL A 114 -8.69 -13.03 -6.47
CA VAL A 114 -8.94 -14.43 -6.80
C VAL A 114 -7.60 -15.10 -7.07
N LYS A 115 -7.43 -16.29 -6.52
CA LYS A 115 -6.21 -17.08 -6.60
C LYS A 115 -6.31 -18.13 -7.72
N GLN A 116 -5.15 -18.64 -8.14
CA GLN A 116 -5.06 -19.68 -9.17
C GLN A 116 -5.73 -21.01 -8.76
N ASP A 117 -5.87 -21.26 -7.46
CA ASP A 117 -6.58 -22.41 -6.90
C ASP A 117 -8.12 -22.25 -6.92
N GLY A 118 -8.63 -21.12 -7.41
CA GLY A 118 -10.05 -20.78 -7.46
C GLY A 118 -10.62 -20.21 -6.16
N ASN A 119 -9.83 -20.15 -5.09
CA ASN A 119 -10.22 -19.51 -3.84
C ASN A 119 -9.97 -18.00 -3.92
N TYR A 120 -10.47 -17.23 -2.96
CA TYR A 120 -10.32 -15.77 -2.95
C TYR A 120 -9.95 -15.21 -1.58
N LEU A 121 -9.37 -14.01 -1.61
CA LEU A 121 -9.05 -13.21 -0.44
C LEU A 121 -9.70 -11.85 -0.56
N ASP A 122 -10.54 -11.55 0.41
CA ASP A 122 -11.21 -10.27 0.54
C ASP A 122 -10.37 -9.33 1.41
N GLY A 123 -10.23 -8.09 0.93
CA GLY A 123 -9.70 -6.98 1.71
C GLY A 123 -10.72 -6.46 2.71
N ASP A 124 -10.25 -5.64 3.66
CA ASP A 124 -11.13 -5.03 4.64
C ASP A 124 -12.11 -4.05 3.96
N PRO A 125 -13.42 -4.11 4.28
CA PRO A 125 -14.41 -3.20 3.72
C PRO A 125 -14.10 -1.74 4.05
N ARG A 126 -14.15 -0.87 3.04
CA ARG A 126 -13.96 0.58 3.15
C ARG A 126 -15.31 1.28 3.06
N ARG A 127 -15.80 1.88 4.16
CA ARG A 127 -17.08 2.61 4.14
C ARG A 127 -16.92 3.98 3.51
N VAL A 128 -17.90 4.41 2.73
CA VAL A 128 -17.99 5.71 2.07
C VAL A 128 -19.40 6.26 2.16
N LEU A 129 -19.55 7.58 2.04
CA LEU A 129 -20.84 8.25 2.01
C LEU A 129 -21.08 8.84 0.62
N VAL A 130 -22.04 8.31 -0.12
CA VAL A 130 -22.43 8.84 -1.43
C VAL A 130 -23.34 10.05 -1.22
N THR A 131 -22.93 11.20 -1.78
CA THR A 131 -23.66 12.47 -1.69
C THR A 131 -23.84 13.09 -3.08
N ASN A 132 -24.56 12.42 -3.98
CA ASN A 132 -24.80 12.90 -5.34
C ASN A 132 -25.77 14.09 -5.38
N THR A 133 -26.70 14.21 -4.42
CA THR A 133 -27.74 15.27 -4.41
C THR A 133 -27.39 16.48 -3.56
N ARG A 134 -26.36 16.40 -2.71
CA ARG A 134 -25.96 17.50 -1.83
C ARG A 134 -25.27 18.62 -2.61
N VAL A 135 -25.91 19.79 -2.64
CA VAL A 135 -25.34 21.04 -3.13
C VAL A 135 -24.05 21.32 -2.37
N PRO A 136 -22.92 21.64 -3.05
CA PRO A 136 -21.70 22.03 -2.36
C PRO A 136 -22.01 23.21 -1.43
N ASP A 137 -21.59 23.12 -0.17
CA ASP A 137 -21.60 24.26 0.74
C ASP A 137 -20.69 25.33 0.11
N THR A 138 -21.28 26.28 -0.62
CA THR A 138 -20.56 27.43 -1.15
C THR A 138 -20.01 28.15 0.07
N PRO A 139 -18.71 28.47 0.15
CA PRO A 139 -18.19 29.21 1.29
C PRO A 139 -18.98 30.51 1.39
N THR A 140 -19.80 30.65 2.43
CA THR A 140 -20.47 31.91 2.75
C THR A 140 -19.37 32.96 2.77
N PRO A 141 -19.42 34.02 1.94
CA PRO A 141 -18.41 35.06 1.99
C PRO A 141 -18.36 35.56 3.43
N ALA A 142 -17.17 35.47 4.05
CA ALA A 142 -16.96 36.04 5.36
C ALA A 142 -17.37 37.51 5.27
N VAL A 143 -18.41 37.89 6.02
CA VAL A 143 -18.80 39.29 6.14
C VAL A 143 -17.58 40.02 6.69
N THR A 144 -16.89 40.78 5.84
CA THR A 144 -15.87 41.73 6.27
C THR A 144 -16.54 42.63 7.29
N ALA A 145 -16.15 42.50 8.56
CA ALA A 145 -16.68 43.33 9.63
C ALA A 145 -16.58 44.79 9.21
N ALA A 146 -17.72 45.49 9.20
CA ALA A 146 -17.77 46.92 9.00
C ALA A 146 -16.80 47.60 10.00
N PRO A 147 -16.05 48.64 9.58
CA PRO A 147 -15.18 49.36 10.50
C PRO A 147 -16.02 49.90 11.66
N THR A 148 -15.59 49.58 12.89
CA THR A 148 -16.16 50.13 14.12
C THR A 148 -16.19 51.65 14.04
N GLU A 149 -17.39 52.23 13.99
CA GLU A 149 -17.58 53.67 14.11
C GLU A 149 -17.08 54.13 15.48
N ILE A 150 -16.09 55.02 15.47
CA ILE A 150 -15.65 55.77 16.66
C ILE A 150 -16.79 56.74 17.01
N PRO A 151 -17.30 56.78 18.26
CA PRO A 151 -18.35 57.73 18.61
C PRO A 151 -17.80 59.17 18.54
N THR A 152 -18.29 59.93 17.57
CA THR A 152 -18.00 61.36 17.44
C THR A 152 -18.89 62.15 18.41
N PRO A 153 -18.34 63.05 19.24
CA PRO A 153 -19.13 63.90 20.14
C PRO A 153 -19.98 64.92 19.36
N LEU A 154 -21.16 65.24 19.91
CA LEU A 154 -22.23 66.08 19.35
C LEU A 154 -21.78 67.49 18.86
N PRO A 155 -22.55 68.10 17.92
CA PRO A 155 -22.21 69.27 17.09
C PRO A 155 -22.52 70.60 17.85
N PRO A 156 -22.16 71.82 17.40
CA PRO A 156 -22.48 72.36 16.06
C PRO A 156 -21.44 73.33 15.44
N THR A 157 -21.52 73.53 14.12
CA THR A 157 -21.59 74.86 13.44
C THR A 157 -21.60 74.65 11.93
N ALA A 158 -22.57 75.28 11.25
CA ALA A 158 -22.73 75.25 9.82
C ALA A 158 -21.59 76.00 9.11
N THR A 159 -20.87 75.32 8.21
CA THR A 159 -20.00 75.98 7.24
C THR A 159 -20.33 75.44 5.84
N ILE A 160 -20.84 76.35 5.03
CA ILE A 160 -21.14 76.21 3.61
C ILE A 160 -19.84 75.89 2.86
N VAL A 161 -19.83 74.83 2.05
CA VAL A 161 -18.80 74.65 1.00
C VAL A 161 -19.46 74.25 -0.30
N VAL A 162 -19.19 75.08 -1.30
CA VAL A 162 -19.65 75.09 -2.69
C VAL A 162 -19.18 73.84 -3.42
N ALA A 163 -20.07 73.28 -4.25
CA ALA A 163 -19.77 72.16 -5.14
C ALA A 163 -18.77 72.56 -6.23
N VAL A 164 -17.71 71.75 -6.40
CA VAL A 164 -16.84 71.78 -7.58
C VAL A 164 -16.99 70.44 -8.30
N PRO A 165 -17.36 70.43 -9.60
CA PRO A 165 -17.51 69.19 -10.36
C PRO A 165 -16.13 68.63 -10.73
N THR A 166 -15.84 67.39 -10.32
CA THR A 166 -14.66 66.64 -10.77
C THR A 166 -15.07 65.64 -11.84
N VAL A 167 -14.40 65.78 -12.97
CA VAL A 167 -14.61 65.16 -14.29
C VAL A 167 -14.32 63.66 -14.29
N GLU A 168 -15.15 62.89 -14.99
CA GLU A 168 -14.93 61.49 -15.34
C GLU A 168 -13.68 61.34 -16.23
N ILE A 169 -12.75 60.49 -15.83
CA ILE A 169 -11.66 60.03 -16.69
C ILE A 169 -11.74 58.51 -16.75
N VAL A 170 -12.30 58.02 -17.86
CA VAL A 170 -12.24 56.64 -18.32
C VAL A 170 -10.79 56.29 -18.72
N THR A 171 -10.19 55.29 -18.08
CA THR A 171 -8.90 54.63 -18.44
C THR A 171 -8.86 53.33 -17.60
N SER A 172 -8.82 52.12 -18.13
CA SER A 172 -8.01 51.59 -19.24
C SER A 172 -8.75 50.54 -20.07
N ALA A 173 -8.50 50.58 -21.37
CA ALA A 173 -8.78 49.50 -22.32
C ALA A 173 -7.81 48.33 -22.10
N GLU A 174 -8.34 47.11 -22.06
CA GLU A 174 -7.57 45.88 -22.19
C GLU A 174 -7.08 45.73 -23.64
N THR A 175 -5.77 45.58 -23.83
CA THR A 175 -5.15 45.23 -25.11
C THR A 175 -4.77 43.75 -25.08
N PRO A 176 -5.26 42.90 -26.00
CA PRO A 176 -4.70 41.57 -26.23
C PRO A 176 -3.48 41.69 -27.16
N THR A 177 -2.34 41.11 -26.76
CA THR A 177 -1.13 41.03 -27.60
C THR A 177 -0.69 39.56 -27.73
N PRO A 178 -0.29 39.11 -28.94
CA PRO A 178 -0.41 37.71 -29.37
C PRO A 178 0.85 36.84 -29.16
N GLU A 179 0.63 35.54 -29.31
CA GLU A 179 1.57 34.42 -29.50
C GLU A 179 2.61 34.68 -30.61
N PRO A 180 3.85 34.16 -30.47
CA PRO A 180 4.29 33.15 -31.45
C PRO A 180 5.31 32.11 -30.92
N GLY A 181 5.24 30.87 -31.41
CA GLY A 181 6.45 30.06 -31.60
C GLY A 181 6.36 28.54 -31.49
N ALA A 182 5.58 27.88 -32.36
CA ALA A 182 5.73 26.44 -32.61
C ALA A 182 6.97 26.16 -33.49
N ILE A 183 7.78 25.15 -33.12
CA ILE A 183 8.70 24.47 -34.03
C ILE A 183 8.30 23.00 -34.08
N PRO A 184 8.03 22.43 -35.27
CA PRO A 184 7.77 21.00 -35.44
C PRO A 184 9.08 20.24 -35.60
N ILE A 185 9.23 19.11 -34.92
CA ILE A 185 10.28 18.13 -35.24
C ILE A 185 9.59 16.78 -35.52
N LEU A 186 9.80 16.30 -36.74
CA LEU A 186 9.26 15.07 -37.34
C LEU A 186 9.74 13.79 -36.60
N PRO A 187 9.03 12.66 -36.77
CA PRO A 187 9.39 11.38 -36.18
C PRO A 187 10.48 10.68 -37.02
N ALA A 188 11.55 10.22 -36.38
CA ALA A 188 12.52 9.31 -36.96
C ALA A 188 12.32 7.90 -36.37
N ALA A 189 12.11 6.94 -37.27
CA ALA A 189 11.96 5.52 -37.01
C ALA A 189 13.31 4.82 -36.79
N GLY A 190 13.26 3.66 -36.10
CA GLY A 190 14.32 2.65 -35.99
C GLY A 190 15.30 2.90 -34.83
N THR A 191 15.83 1.91 -34.11
CA THR A 191 15.90 0.46 -34.31
C THR A 191 16.36 -0.15 -32.98
N ASP A 192 16.07 -1.43 -32.76
CA ASP A 192 16.61 -2.26 -31.67
C ASP A 192 18.13 -2.16 -31.50
N GLY A 193 18.59 -2.29 -30.25
CA GLY A 193 20.00 -2.29 -29.89
C GLY A 193 20.23 -2.67 -28.44
N ASP A 194 20.14 -3.97 -28.15
CA ASP A 194 20.86 -4.62 -27.06
C ASP A 194 22.35 -4.24 -27.13
N THR A 195 22.91 -3.65 -26.06
CA THR A 195 24.29 -3.90 -25.65
C THR A 195 24.48 -3.49 -24.19
N GLY A 196 24.96 -4.43 -23.39
CA GLY A 196 25.25 -4.27 -21.97
C GLY A 196 26.18 -3.09 -21.65
N GLY A 197 25.74 -2.27 -20.70
CA GLY A 197 26.60 -1.45 -19.88
C GLY A 197 26.55 -1.99 -18.46
N ALA A 198 27.67 -2.51 -17.96
CA ALA A 198 27.85 -2.91 -16.57
C ALA A 198 27.66 -1.66 -15.67
N ALA A 199 26.42 -1.42 -15.25
CA ALA A 199 26.10 -0.43 -14.24
C ALA A 199 26.62 -0.97 -12.89
N LEU A 200 27.51 -0.21 -12.26
CA LEU A 200 27.85 -0.39 -10.85
C LEU A 200 26.54 -0.59 -10.06
N PRO A 201 26.41 -1.63 -9.22
CA PRO A 201 25.15 -1.91 -8.55
C PRO A 201 24.77 -0.68 -7.72
N ALA A 202 23.63 -0.08 -8.07
CA ALA A 202 23.07 1.03 -7.33
C ALA A 202 22.98 0.62 -5.86
N VAL A 203 23.51 1.45 -4.96
CA VAL A 203 23.57 1.16 -3.52
C VAL A 203 22.16 0.87 -2.94
N GLY A 204 21.10 1.32 -3.62
CA GLY A 204 19.70 1.00 -3.29
C GLY A 204 19.29 -0.46 -3.53
N ASP A 205 19.93 -1.17 -4.46
CA ASP A 205 19.65 -2.58 -4.77
C ASP A 205 20.22 -3.53 -3.69
N LEU A 206 21.13 -3.01 -2.85
CA LEU A 206 21.70 -3.72 -1.69
C LEU A 206 20.73 -3.77 -0.50
N PHE A 207 19.77 -2.85 -0.44
CA PHE A 207 18.78 -2.75 0.64
C PHE A 207 17.38 -3.21 0.21
N ASP A 208 17.26 -3.84 -0.96
CA ASP A 208 16.03 -4.50 -1.36
C ASP A 208 15.68 -5.58 -0.33
N SER A 209 14.57 -5.36 0.38
CA SER A 209 14.11 -6.23 1.45
C SER A 209 13.83 -7.65 0.96
N ALA A 210 13.47 -7.82 -0.32
CA ALA A 210 13.30 -9.13 -0.93
C ALA A 210 14.65 -9.87 -1.08
N ARG A 211 15.72 -9.16 -1.47
CA ARG A 211 17.07 -9.72 -1.57
C ARG A 211 17.68 -10.00 -0.21
N LEU A 212 17.49 -9.12 0.77
CA LEU A 212 17.96 -9.34 2.14
C LEU A 212 17.33 -10.59 2.75
N LEU A 213 16.02 -10.78 2.56
CA LEU A 213 15.33 -11.98 3.05
C LEU A 213 15.79 -13.24 2.31
N TYR A 214 16.03 -13.17 1.00
CA TYR A 214 16.58 -14.26 0.21
C TYR A 214 17.99 -14.66 0.66
N VAL A 215 18.89 -13.70 0.84
CA VAL A 215 20.27 -13.94 1.28
C VAL A 215 20.29 -14.48 2.71
N ALA A 216 19.49 -13.92 3.62
CA ALA A 216 19.39 -14.40 5.00
C ALA A 216 18.88 -15.85 5.07
N ARG A 217 17.86 -16.21 4.27
CA ARG A 217 17.36 -17.58 4.21
C ARG A 217 18.41 -18.53 3.63
N THR A 218 19.12 -18.09 2.60
CA THR A 218 20.15 -18.89 1.93
C THR A 218 21.32 -19.18 2.85
N THR A 219 21.83 -18.18 3.58
CA THR A 219 22.94 -18.37 4.53
C THR A 219 22.55 -19.21 5.75
N ALA A 220 21.31 -19.10 6.23
CA ALA A 220 20.78 -19.94 7.31
C ALA A 220 20.74 -21.43 6.94
N ILE A 221 20.35 -21.76 5.70
CA ILE A 221 20.31 -23.15 5.22
C ILE A 221 21.73 -23.74 5.14
N TYR A 222 22.69 -23.00 4.56
CA TYR A 222 24.06 -23.50 4.42
C TYR A 222 24.78 -23.68 5.75
N THR A 223 24.62 -22.76 6.69
CA THR A 223 25.21 -22.89 8.03
C THR A 223 24.63 -24.11 8.76
N THR A 224 23.31 -24.29 8.71
CA THR A 224 22.66 -25.45 9.32
C THR A 224 23.15 -26.76 8.68
N GLY A 225 23.24 -26.81 7.35
CA GLY A 225 23.79 -27.96 6.62
C GLY A 225 25.23 -28.30 7.03
N LEU A 226 26.09 -27.28 7.21
CA LEU A 226 27.47 -27.46 7.65
C LEU A 226 27.55 -28.07 9.06
N PHE A 227 26.74 -27.58 10.01
CA PHE A 227 26.70 -28.12 11.37
C PHE A 227 26.22 -29.57 11.41
N VAL A 228 25.22 -29.92 10.60
CA VAL A 228 24.74 -31.30 10.47
C VAL A 228 25.83 -32.20 9.89
N ALA A 229 26.53 -31.76 8.83
CA ALA A 229 27.61 -32.53 8.22
C ALA A 229 28.77 -32.76 9.20
N LEU A 230 29.18 -31.74 9.95
CA LEU A 230 30.20 -31.88 11.00
C LEU A 230 29.74 -32.82 12.11
N GLY A 231 28.50 -32.70 12.58
CA GLY A 231 27.92 -33.59 13.57
C GLY A 231 27.92 -35.06 13.12
N LEU A 232 27.52 -35.32 11.87
CA LEU A 232 27.57 -36.65 11.26
C LEU A 232 29.00 -37.19 11.18
N PHE A 233 29.95 -36.36 10.77
CA PHE A 233 31.37 -36.76 10.69
C PHE A 233 31.92 -37.19 12.05
N PHE A 234 31.69 -36.39 13.11
CA PHE A 234 32.12 -36.75 14.45
C PHE A 234 31.38 -37.97 15.00
N GLY A 235 30.09 -38.10 14.70
CA GLY A 235 29.27 -39.26 15.09
C GLY A 235 29.78 -40.56 14.47
N VAL A 236 30.05 -40.57 13.16
CA VAL A 236 30.60 -41.74 12.44
C VAL A 236 32.00 -42.08 12.97
N LYS A 237 32.86 -41.08 13.19
CA LYS A 237 34.19 -41.30 13.74
C LYS A 237 34.15 -41.93 15.13
N ALA A 238 33.26 -41.46 15.99
CA ALA A 238 33.06 -42.00 17.33
C ALA A 238 32.53 -43.45 17.28
N LEU A 239 31.59 -43.73 16.38
CA LEU A 239 31.04 -45.06 16.17
C LEU A 239 32.11 -46.05 15.69
N LEU A 240 32.94 -45.65 14.72
CA LEU A 240 34.05 -46.47 14.22
C LEU A 240 35.09 -46.73 15.31
N TYR A 241 35.43 -45.72 16.11
CA TYR A 241 36.36 -45.87 17.22
C TYR A 241 35.81 -46.83 18.29
N TRP A 242 34.53 -46.71 18.63
CA TRP A 242 33.86 -47.62 19.55
C TRP A 242 33.81 -49.06 19.02
N LEU A 243 33.46 -49.24 17.73
CA LEU A 243 33.46 -50.56 17.09
C LEU A 243 34.85 -51.20 17.13
N TRP A 244 35.88 -50.41 16.84
CA TRP A 244 37.26 -50.88 16.83
C TRP A 244 37.77 -51.29 18.22
N GLN A 245 37.42 -50.52 19.26
CA GLN A 245 37.71 -50.90 20.65
C GLN A 245 36.99 -52.18 21.09
N LYS A 246 35.82 -52.47 20.51
CA LYS A 246 35.02 -53.66 20.83
C LYS A 246 35.49 -54.92 20.10
N ILE A 247 36.11 -54.76 18.93
CA ILE A 247 36.59 -55.86 18.08
C ILE A 247 38.06 -56.20 18.38
N ARG A 248 38.85 -55.28 18.95
CA ARG A 248 40.17 -55.61 19.49
C ARG A 248 40.02 -56.46 20.77
N PRO A 249 40.52 -57.71 20.80
CA PRO A 249 40.62 -58.50 22.02
C PRO A 249 41.66 -57.91 23.00
#